data_AF-A0A285TK10-F1
#
_entry.id   AF-A0A285TK10-F1
#
_cell.length_a   1.000
_cell.length_b   1.000
_cell.length_c   1.000
_cell.angle_alpha   90.00
_cell.angle_beta   90.00
_cell.angle_gamma   90.00
#
_symmetry.space_group_name_H-M   'P 1'
#
loop_
_entity.id
_entity.type
_entity.pdbx_description
1 polymer ?
#
loop_
_entity_poly.entity_id
_entity_poly.type
_entity_poly.pdbx_seq_one_letter_code
_entity_poly.pdbx_strand_id
1 'polypeptide(L)' 'MSRERGEISPPVRIHPFKAHLVVYVMEEDGGILVVRIRHGHEDWSRED' A
#
# COMPACT_ATOMS: atom_id res chain seq x y z
N MET A 1 -0.60 -6.60 11.74
CA MET A 1 -1.59 -5.94 10.86
C MET A 1 -1.18 -4.48 10.69
N SER A 2 -1.03 -3.98 9.47
CA SER A 2 -0.57 -2.60 9.21
C SER A 2 -1.67 -1.57 9.51
N ARG A 3 -1.26 -0.37 9.97
CA ARG A 3 -2.18 0.77 10.21
C ARG A 3 -2.77 1.26 8.89
N GLU A 4 -4.06 1.60 8.91
CA GLU A 4 -4.70 2.32 7.82
C GLU A 4 -4.20 3.76 7.71
N ARG A 5 -4.06 4.24 6.48
CA ARG A 5 -3.53 5.55 6.11
C ARG A 5 -4.61 6.32 5.38
N GLY A 6 -5.33 7.17 6.12
CA GLY A 6 -6.39 8.03 5.60
C GLY A 6 -5.90 9.22 4.79
N GLU A 7 -4.59 9.49 4.79
CA GLU A 7 -3.96 10.50 3.93
C GLU A 7 -3.92 10.11 2.44
N ILE A 8 -4.22 8.84 2.10
CA ILE A 8 -4.34 8.32 0.74
C ILE A 8 -5.83 8.05 0.48
N SER A 9 -6.33 8.35 -0.71
CA SER A 9 -7.73 8.08 -1.10
C SER A 9 -7.79 7.06 -2.24
N PRO A 10 -8.49 5.91 -2.06
CA PRO A 10 -9.15 5.47 -0.83
C PRO A 10 -8.13 5.17 0.30
N PRO A 11 -8.54 5.16 1.59
CA PRO A 11 -7.66 4.79 2.70
C PRO A 11 -7.03 3.42 2.49
N VAL A 12 -5.70 3.34 2.56
CA VAL A 12 -4.95 2.09 2.30
C VAL A 12 -4.16 1.65 3.51
N ARG A 13 -3.74 0.39 3.51
CA ARG A 13 -2.73 -0.16 4.39
C ARG A 13 -1.49 -0.49 3.57
N ILE A 14 -0.32 -0.35 4.18
CA ILE A 14 0.98 -0.63 3.54
C ILE A 14 1.71 -1.69 4.36
N HIS A 15 2.08 -2.81 3.73
CA HIS A 15 2.86 -3.88 4.32
C HIS A 15 4.22 -4.00 3.63
N PRO A 16 5.34 -3.70 4.33
CA PRO A 16 6.67 -3.98 3.82
C PRO A 16 6.92 -5.49 3.72
N PHE A 17 7.44 -5.95 2.59
CA PHE A 17 7.85 -7.33 2.38
C PHE A 17 9.11 -7.40 1.51
N LYS A 18 10.24 -7.76 2.14
CA LYS A 18 11.57 -7.71 1.50
C LYS A 18 11.80 -6.32 0.88
N ALA A 19 12.19 -6.26 -0.39
CA ALA A 19 12.44 -5.00 -1.10
C ALA A 19 11.16 -4.32 -1.61
N HIS A 20 9.96 -4.81 -1.28
CA HIS A 20 8.70 -4.30 -1.81
C HIS A 20 7.78 -3.76 -0.71
N LEU A 21 6.88 -2.88 -1.12
CA LEU A 21 5.75 -2.37 -0.35
C LEU A 21 4.47 -2.88 -1.01
N VAL A 22 3.66 -3.62 -0.25
CA VAL A 22 2.34 -4.08 -0.67
C VAL A 22 1.30 -3.09 -0.16
N VAL A 23 0.61 -2.42 -1.07
CA VAL A 23 -0.46 -1.46 -0.76
C VAL A 23 -1.80 -2.15 -1.00
N TYR A 24 -2.67 -2.15 0.01
CA TYR A 24 -3.92 -2.89 -0.03
C TYR A 24 -5.04 -2.21 0.76
N VAL A 25 -6.28 -2.58 0.45
CA VAL A 25 -7.49 -2.21 1.21
C VAL A 25 -8.14 -3.47 1.79
N MET A 26 -8.90 -3.31 2.87
CA MET A 26 -9.76 -4.36 3.39
C MET A 26 -11.14 -4.23 2.74
N GLU A 27 -11.71 -5.34 2.28
CA GLU A 27 -13.08 -5.40 1.78
C GLU A 27 -14.05 -5.70 2.93
N GLU A 28 -15.34 -5.39 2.75
CA GLU A 28 -16.36 -5.54 3.79
C GLU A 28 -16.54 -6.99 4.27
N ASP A 29 -16.26 -7.96 3.39
CA ASP A 29 -16.30 -9.40 3.68
C ASP A 29 -15.03 -9.91 4.40
N GLY A 30 -14.10 -9.01 4.74
CA GLY A 30 -12.80 -9.35 5.34
C GLY A 30 -11.73 -9.71 4.31
N GLY A 31 -12.02 -9.60 3.01
CA GLY A 31 -11.07 -9.76 1.93
C GLY A 31 -9.95 -8.73 1.94
N ILE A 32 -8.88 -9.03 1.20
CA ILE A 32 -7.75 -8.11 0.97
C ILE A 32 -7.65 -7.88 -0.54
N LEU A 33 -7.83 -6.63 -0.95
CA LEU A 33 -7.59 -6.19 -2.31
C LEU A 33 -6.22 -5.51 -2.39
N VAL A 34 -5.26 -6.16 -3.04
CA VAL A 34 -3.95 -5.57 -3.32
C VAL A 34 -4.09 -4.59 -4.49
N VAL A 35 -3.94 -3.31 -4.22
CA VAL A 35 -4.12 -2.25 -5.22
C VAL A 35 -2.82 -1.93 -5.95
N ARG A 36 -1.67 -2.03 -5.28
CA ARG A 36 -0.33 -1.79 -5.85
C ARG A 36 0.73 -2.62 -5.14
N ILE A 37 1.77 -2.98 -5.88
CA ILE A 37 3.06 -3.43 -5.34
C ILE A 37 4.10 -2.46 -5.86
N ARG A 38 4.92 -1.91 -4.97
CA ARG A 38 5.94 -0.92 -5.30
C ARG A 38 7.28 -1.36 -4.73
N HIS A 39 8.38 -1.01 -5.37
CA HIS A 39 9.70 -1.32 -4.83
C HIS A 39 10.08 -0.24 -3.80
N GLY A 40 10.60 -0.66 -2.65
CA GLY A 40 10.95 0.25 -1.55
C GLY A 40 12.08 1.21 -1.88
N HIS A 41 12.91 0.87 -2.87
CA HIS A 41 14.00 1.71 -3.37
C HIS A 41 13.61 2.59 -4.58
N GLU A 42 12.32 2.70 -4.91
CA GLU A 42 11.91 3.67 -5.92
C GLU A 42 12.27 5.09 -5.49
N ASP A 43 12.65 5.92 -6.46
CA ASP A 43 12.76 7.36 -6.24
C ASP A 43 11.34 7.96 -6.29
N TRP A 44 10.71 8.03 -5.11
CA TRP A 44 9.34 8.50 -4.94
C TRP A 44 9.16 10.00 -5.17
N SER A 45 10.26 10.76 -5.19
CA SER A 45 10.24 12.22 -5.34
C SER A 45 10.41 12.68 -6.79
N ARG A 46 10.68 11.74 -7.71
CA ARG A 46 10.90 12.07 -9.10
C ARG A 46 9.57 12.34 -9.80
N GLU A 47 9.42 13.53 -10.35
CA GLU A 47 8.38 13.84 -11.33
C GLU A 47 8.83 13.34 -12.72
N ASP A 48 7.93 12.69 -13.46
CA ASP A 48 8.12 12.36 -14.88
C ASP A 48 7.80 13.58 -15.77
#